data_AF-V6U5P8-F1
#
_entry.id   AF-V6U5P8-F1
#
_cell.length_a   1.000
_cell.length_b   1.000
_cell.length_c   1.000
_cell.angle_alpha   90.00
_cell.angle_beta   90.00
_cell.angle_gamma   90.00
#
_symmetry.space_group_name_H-M   'P 1'
#
loop_
_entity.id
_entity.type
_entity.pdbx_description
1 polymer ?
#
loop_
_entity_poly.entity_id
_entity_poly.type
_entity_poly.pdbx_seq_one_letter_code
_entity_poly.pdbx_strand_id
1 'polypeptide(L)'
;MLAIYLAVGALAAVTCTGDQLTPCNTDQCETLGTTQICIQCKEEGKVPIDGVCVDKAVAGDKCKTANGAAITTEKVCGQCGSGYFLHSGGCYSTDAGKPGRTLCTTAGEGVCTQGAEGYFAVPGAAKTGESVVKCDDSTTGVTVSGNSGPYKGVQNCATCNAPAISSSGGTAICTKCAQSNYLTTNNACTADCEANTHFSTETPESGKKCFACGDTTNGVIGCEKCTAPGDGKTNPTCTKCTDKYLKTAADGTTTCVAKGACKDDYFTVDDSTNGRKCISCGDTTGVTVDIDKKYVGVDGCAKCTAPDAITDTTGTKAATCTECAAGFLHTLTGGATSCVETCPKGYFGHTASDTKKKTCQSCATPESLTPPVTGIEGCTSCTYTSSILKCTACGEGKKPNKEGTRCFDCSISGCAYCSGTGKCEECASGYTLDSQANTCASSSANKSGLSTGAIAGISVAAVVVVGGLVGFLCWWVVCRGMHDLGSRCRAGVGVVEERGSSAVRLMY
;
A
#
# COMPACT_ATOMS: atom_id res chain seq x y z
N MET A 1 10.03 -13.32 48.25
CA MET A 1 10.75 -12.09 48.65
C MET A 1 10.92 -11.24 47.41
N LEU A 2 9.98 -10.32 47.14
CA LEU A 2 10.10 -9.32 46.08
C LEU A 2 10.79 -8.10 46.71
N ALA A 3 12.01 -7.78 46.25
CA ALA A 3 12.74 -6.62 46.70
C ALA A 3 12.13 -5.36 46.06
N ILE A 4 11.32 -4.63 46.82
CA ILE A 4 10.86 -3.29 46.47
C ILE A 4 12.06 -2.35 46.67
N TYR A 5 12.69 -1.93 45.57
CA TYR A 5 13.67 -0.85 45.56
C TYR A 5 12.93 0.48 45.82
N LEU A 6 12.87 0.88 47.09
CA LEU A 6 12.57 2.25 47.49
C LEU A 6 13.80 3.11 47.19
N ALA A 7 13.87 3.67 45.99
CA ALA A 7 14.77 4.79 45.71
C ALA A 7 14.18 6.04 46.40
N VAL A 8 14.49 6.21 47.68
CA VAL A 8 14.34 7.51 48.35
C VAL A 8 15.41 8.41 47.75
N GLY A 9 15.07 9.13 46.69
CA GLY A 9 15.89 10.21 46.17
C GLY A 9 16.04 11.26 47.28
N ALA A 10 17.25 11.41 47.81
CA ALA A 10 17.57 12.55 48.64
C ALA A 10 17.30 13.82 47.81
N LEU A 11 16.32 14.64 48.20
CA LEU A 11 16.25 16.02 47.72
C LEU A 11 17.55 16.69 48.21
N ALA A 12 18.52 16.84 47.32
CA ALA A 12 19.65 17.71 47.57
C ALA A 12 19.06 19.12 47.77
N ALA A 13 19.25 19.70 48.95
CA ALA A 13 18.90 21.10 49.18
C ALA A 13 19.61 21.94 48.11
N VAL A 14 18.83 22.69 47.33
CA VAL A 14 19.37 23.59 46.31
C VAL A 14 20.06 24.72 47.06
N THR A 15 21.39 24.71 47.08
CA THR A 15 22.16 25.81 47.66
C THR A 15 21.92 27.07 46.83
N CYS A 16 21.55 28.16 47.50
CA CYS A 16 21.44 29.47 46.87
C CYS A 16 22.84 29.92 46.41
N THR A 17 23.03 30.05 45.10
CA THR A 17 24.30 30.40 44.46
C THR A 17 24.18 31.75 43.74
N GLY A 18 25.04 32.70 44.12
CA GLY A 18 25.13 34.02 43.48
C GLY A 18 24.79 35.17 44.42
N ASP A 19 25.46 36.31 44.21
CA ASP A 19 25.40 37.46 45.12
C ASP A 19 23.98 38.01 45.30
N GLN A 20 23.15 37.96 44.24
CA GLN A 20 21.76 38.41 44.24
C GLN A 20 20.84 37.60 45.17
N LEU A 21 21.27 36.41 45.60
CA LEU A 21 20.53 35.54 46.52
C LEU A 21 21.08 35.60 47.95
N THR A 22 22.10 36.42 48.22
CA THR A 22 22.61 36.66 49.58
C THR A 22 21.53 37.07 50.60
N PRO A 23 20.52 37.89 50.23
CA PRO A 23 19.43 38.25 51.14
C PRO A 23 18.34 37.16 51.25
N CYS A 24 18.48 36.05 50.52
CA CYS A 24 17.56 34.93 50.57
C CYS A 24 17.84 34.06 51.80
N ASN A 25 16.79 33.44 52.35
CA ASN A 25 16.95 32.51 53.46
C ASN A 25 17.64 31.21 52.97
N THR A 26 18.35 30.54 53.87
CA THR A 26 19.08 29.30 53.53
C THR A 26 18.11 28.25 52.99
N ASP A 27 18.47 27.63 51.86
CA ASP A 27 17.68 26.61 51.15
C ASP A 27 16.28 27.08 50.70
N GLN A 28 16.04 28.40 50.63
CA GLN A 28 14.79 28.99 50.13
C GLN A 28 14.99 29.59 48.72
N CYS A 29 15.65 28.82 47.84
CA CYS A 29 15.84 29.19 46.44
C CYS A 29 15.36 28.08 45.51
N GLU A 30 14.79 28.47 44.38
CA GLU A 30 14.35 27.58 43.31
C GLU A 30 14.93 28.04 41.96
N THR A 31 14.96 27.16 40.96
CA THR A 31 15.45 27.51 39.63
C THR A 31 14.29 27.59 38.66
N LEU A 32 14.07 28.77 38.06
CA LEU A 32 13.13 29.00 36.97
C LEU A 32 13.87 29.14 35.65
N GLY A 33 13.79 28.10 34.81
CA GLY A 33 14.57 28.02 33.59
C GLY A 33 16.06 27.94 33.91
N THR A 34 16.80 29.02 33.62
CA THR A 34 18.23 29.15 33.93
C THR A 34 18.52 30.12 35.08
N THR A 35 17.49 30.75 35.65
CA THR A 35 17.63 31.77 36.69
C THR A 35 17.26 31.19 38.05
N GLN A 36 18.18 31.28 39.00
CA GLN A 36 17.89 30.94 40.39
C GLN A 36 17.19 32.14 41.07
N ILE A 37 16.08 31.85 41.74
CA ILE A 37 15.20 32.83 42.37
C ILE A 37 15.10 32.57 43.87
N CYS A 38 14.92 33.62 44.65
CA CYS A 38 14.58 33.53 46.05
C CYS A 38 13.07 33.34 46.23
N ILE A 39 12.65 32.37 47.05
CA ILE A 39 11.25 32.13 47.41
C ILE A 39 10.91 32.61 48.83
N GLN A 40 11.92 32.86 49.68
CA GLN A 40 11.72 33.49 50.98
C GLN A 40 12.93 34.31 51.43
N CYS A 41 12.70 35.57 51.79
CA CYS A 41 13.77 36.46 52.25
C CYS A 41 14.18 36.17 53.69
N LYS A 42 15.46 36.43 54.01
CA LYS A 42 16.02 36.22 55.35
C LYS A 42 15.52 37.27 56.35
N GLU A 43 15.54 38.54 55.94
CA GLU A 43 15.23 39.71 56.76
C GLU A 43 13.72 40.02 56.75
N GLU A 44 13.21 40.49 57.89
CA GLU A 44 11.82 40.95 58.01
C GLU A 44 11.58 42.24 57.21
N GLY A 45 10.41 42.33 56.57
CA GLY A 45 10.06 43.48 55.75
C GLY A 45 10.73 43.50 54.37
N LYS A 46 11.40 42.39 53.99
CA LYS A 46 11.87 42.14 52.63
C LYS A 46 11.09 40.99 52.01
N VAL A 47 10.69 41.14 50.76
CA VAL A 47 9.88 40.15 50.05
C VAL A 47 10.42 39.89 48.64
N PRO A 48 10.21 38.69 48.06
CA PRO A 48 10.69 38.39 46.72
C PRO A 48 9.86 39.08 45.63
N ILE A 49 10.53 39.89 44.81
CA ILE A 49 9.99 40.47 43.57
C ILE A 49 10.90 40.04 42.42
N ASP A 50 10.35 39.36 41.42
CA ASP A 50 11.13 38.71 40.35
C ASP A 50 12.27 37.81 40.89
N GLY A 51 12.04 37.17 42.04
CA GLY A 51 13.03 36.30 42.69
C GLY A 51 14.16 37.03 43.44
N VAL A 52 14.13 38.36 43.52
CA VAL A 52 15.09 39.17 44.28
C VAL A 52 14.41 39.74 45.52
N CYS A 53 15.07 39.63 46.67
CA CYS A 53 14.57 40.20 47.92
C CYS A 53 14.70 41.73 47.93
N VAL A 54 13.57 42.41 47.98
CA VAL A 54 13.50 43.88 48.01
C VAL A 54 12.81 44.37 49.28
N ASP A 55 13.15 45.57 49.74
CA ASP A 55 12.52 46.23 50.89
C ASP A 55 11.05 46.56 50.63
N LYS A 56 10.22 46.58 51.68
CA LYS A 56 8.80 46.94 51.63
C LYS A 56 8.50 48.24 50.87
N ALA A 57 9.39 49.23 50.92
CA ALA A 57 9.24 50.48 50.16
C ALA A 57 9.32 50.27 48.64
N VAL A 58 10.16 49.33 48.20
CA VAL A 58 10.34 48.95 46.78
C VAL A 58 9.26 47.97 46.32
N ALA A 59 8.82 47.09 47.22
CA ALA A 59 7.73 46.17 46.98
C ALA A 59 6.42 46.93 46.68
N GLY A 60 6.09 47.93 47.50
CA GLY A 60 4.96 48.85 47.26
C GLY A 60 3.66 48.10 46.92
N ASP A 61 2.98 48.54 45.86
CA ASP A 61 1.74 47.88 45.39
C ASP A 61 1.94 46.56 44.66
N LYS A 62 3.19 46.17 44.36
CA LYS A 62 3.49 44.92 43.64
C LYS A 62 3.25 43.69 44.50
N CYS A 63 3.38 43.85 45.82
CA CYS A 63 3.28 42.75 46.79
C CYS A 63 2.62 43.24 48.08
N LYS A 64 1.59 42.51 48.51
CA LYS A 64 0.79 42.79 49.71
C LYS A 64 0.65 41.52 50.53
N THR A 65 0.18 41.65 51.77
CA THR A 65 -0.21 40.49 52.59
C THR A 65 -1.43 39.80 51.98
N ALA A 66 -1.76 38.57 52.41
CA ALA A 66 -2.92 37.84 51.87
C ALA A 66 -4.25 38.60 52.05
N ASN A 67 -4.35 39.45 53.08
CA ASN A 67 -5.53 40.29 53.36
C ASN A 67 -5.52 41.64 52.63
N GLY A 68 -4.46 41.96 51.89
CA GLY A 68 -4.35 43.18 51.07
C GLY A 68 -3.71 44.36 51.78
N ALA A 69 -3.13 44.13 52.95
CA ALA A 69 -2.38 45.15 53.67
C ALA A 69 -0.96 45.31 53.10
N ALA A 70 -0.34 46.45 53.38
CA ALA A 70 1.07 46.69 53.05
C ALA A 70 1.99 45.76 53.85
N ILE A 71 3.14 45.42 53.26
CA ILE A 71 4.18 44.62 53.91
C ILE A 71 4.80 45.39 55.08
N THR A 72 4.96 44.72 56.22
CA THR A 72 5.58 45.27 57.43
C THR A 72 6.78 44.43 57.86
N THR A 73 6.55 43.19 58.28
CA THR A 73 7.55 42.23 58.77
C THR A 73 7.57 40.94 57.96
N GLU A 74 6.66 40.78 57.01
CA GLU A 74 6.55 39.60 56.16
C GLU A 74 7.83 39.38 55.35
N LYS A 75 8.10 38.10 55.06
CA LYS A 75 9.29 37.62 54.32
C LYS A 75 8.95 37.06 52.94
N VAL A 76 7.65 37.03 52.64
CA VAL A 76 7.02 36.51 51.42
C VAL A 76 5.82 37.41 51.08
N CYS A 77 5.41 37.37 49.82
CA CYS A 77 4.19 37.99 49.32
C CYS A 77 2.98 37.10 49.59
N GLY A 78 1.86 37.72 50.00
CA GLY A 78 0.58 37.03 50.17
C GLY A 78 -0.40 37.29 49.03
N GLN A 79 -0.23 38.36 48.26
CA GLN A 79 -0.89 38.58 46.97
C GLN A 79 -0.10 39.61 46.14
N CYS A 80 -0.29 39.58 44.83
CA CYS A 80 0.45 40.42 43.89
C CYS A 80 -0.40 41.51 43.24
N GLY A 81 0.26 42.62 42.89
CA GLY A 81 -0.34 43.74 42.17
C GLY A 81 -0.50 43.48 40.66
N SER A 82 -0.99 44.49 39.95
CA SER A 82 -1.17 44.42 38.49
C SER A 82 0.17 44.18 37.76
N GLY A 83 0.16 43.32 36.74
CA GLY A 83 1.34 42.93 35.97
C GLY A 83 2.22 41.85 36.64
N TYR A 84 1.86 41.42 37.85
CA TYR A 84 2.53 40.36 38.59
C TYR A 84 1.57 39.21 38.88
N PHE A 85 2.12 38.01 39.07
CA PHE A 85 1.38 36.86 39.61
C PHE A 85 2.14 36.25 40.80
N LEU A 86 1.39 35.62 41.70
CA LEU A 86 1.95 34.95 42.86
C LEU A 86 2.48 33.56 42.47
N HIS A 87 3.73 33.27 42.87
CA HIS A 87 4.35 31.96 42.74
C HIS A 87 5.37 31.75 43.88
N SER A 88 5.34 30.61 44.57
CA SER A 88 6.24 30.24 45.68
C SER A 88 6.50 31.38 46.68
N GLY A 89 5.45 32.16 47.03
CA GLY A 89 5.57 33.28 47.98
C GLY A 89 6.26 34.54 47.45
N GLY A 90 6.50 34.67 46.15
CA GLY A 90 7.01 35.88 45.50
C GLY A 90 6.07 36.42 44.42
N CYS A 91 6.25 37.69 44.05
CA CYS A 91 5.52 38.31 42.93
C CYS A 91 6.41 38.43 41.70
N TYR A 92 5.98 37.83 40.60
CA TYR A 92 6.78 37.73 39.37
C TYR A 92 6.11 38.44 38.20
N SER A 93 6.88 39.27 37.50
CA SER A 93 6.41 39.99 36.31
C SER A 93 6.42 39.09 35.07
N THR A 94 5.46 39.34 34.18
CA THR A 94 5.41 38.72 32.84
C THR A 94 6.12 39.55 31.77
N ASP A 95 6.93 40.54 32.13
CA ASP A 95 7.71 41.34 31.19
C ASP A 95 8.90 40.56 30.61
N ALA A 96 9.26 40.83 29.35
CA ALA A 96 10.38 40.17 28.68
C ALA A 96 11.68 40.27 29.51
N GLY A 97 12.40 39.15 29.63
CA GLY A 97 13.63 39.05 30.42
C GLY A 97 13.43 38.84 31.92
N LYS A 98 12.19 38.79 32.42
CA LYS A 98 11.88 38.48 33.82
C LYS A 98 11.68 36.97 34.05
N PRO A 99 12.05 36.44 35.22
CA PRO A 99 11.90 35.01 35.52
C PRO A 99 10.43 34.54 35.49
N GLY A 100 9.47 35.44 35.78
CA GLY A 100 8.04 35.13 35.72
C GLY A 100 7.53 34.74 34.33
N ARG A 101 8.13 35.25 33.25
CA ARG A 101 7.79 34.87 31.87
C ARG A 101 7.95 33.38 31.59
N THR A 102 8.86 32.71 32.29
CA THR A 102 9.12 31.27 32.11
C THR A 102 7.93 30.43 32.56
N LEU A 103 7.11 30.95 33.47
CA LEU A 103 5.91 30.30 34.00
C LEU A 103 4.65 30.86 33.33
N CYS A 104 4.62 32.18 33.09
CA CYS A 104 3.41 32.90 32.74
C CYS A 104 3.55 33.85 31.55
N THR A 105 2.66 33.60 30.58
CA THR A 105 2.18 34.43 29.48
C THR A 105 1.81 35.86 29.82
N THR A 106 0.83 35.92 30.71
CA THR A 106 0.00 37.09 30.92
C THR A 106 -0.53 36.97 32.33
N ALA A 107 -0.34 38.02 33.12
CA ALA A 107 -0.87 38.11 34.46
C ALA A 107 -1.93 39.21 34.55
N GLY A 108 -2.99 38.95 35.31
CA GLY A 108 -4.05 39.90 35.64
C GLY A 108 -4.39 39.80 37.11
N GLU A 109 -4.50 40.94 37.80
CA GLU A 109 -4.95 41.01 39.20
C GLU A 109 -4.24 40.07 40.20
N GLY A 110 -2.94 39.80 40.00
CA GLY A 110 -2.16 38.93 40.87
C GLY A 110 -2.19 37.44 40.50
N VAL A 111 -2.85 37.06 39.41
CA VAL A 111 -2.92 35.68 38.91
C VAL A 111 -2.38 35.55 37.50
N CYS A 112 -1.78 34.39 37.20
CA CYS A 112 -1.46 34.00 35.84
C CYS A 112 -2.74 33.63 35.10
N THR A 113 -3.01 34.32 33.98
CA THR A 113 -4.20 34.06 33.15
C THR A 113 -3.86 33.28 31.88
N GLN A 114 -2.58 33.21 31.51
CA GLN A 114 -2.08 32.42 30.40
C GLN A 114 -0.74 31.80 30.79
N GLY A 115 -0.63 30.47 30.80
CA GLY A 115 0.64 29.77 31.06
C GLY A 115 1.67 30.00 29.95
N ALA A 116 2.94 29.87 30.30
CA ALA A 116 4.03 29.77 29.33
C ALA A 116 4.17 28.34 28.79
N GLU A 117 5.06 28.12 27.82
CA GLU A 117 5.32 26.77 27.30
C GLU A 117 5.76 25.84 28.44
N GLY A 118 5.11 24.68 28.56
CA GLY A 118 5.32 23.74 29.66
C GLY A 118 4.56 24.06 30.95
N TYR A 119 3.70 25.08 30.95
CA TYR A 119 2.85 25.45 32.07
C TYR A 119 1.43 25.78 31.62
N PHE A 120 0.45 25.61 32.51
CA PHE A 120 -0.91 26.08 32.28
C PHE A 120 -1.39 26.96 33.43
N ALA A 121 -2.24 27.95 33.10
CA ALA A 121 -2.89 28.80 34.08
C ALA A 121 -4.01 28.04 34.79
N VAL A 122 -4.05 28.10 36.12
CA VAL A 122 -5.01 27.37 36.94
C VAL A 122 -6.40 28.02 36.85
N PRO A 123 -7.43 27.31 36.36
CA PRO A 123 -8.76 27.88 36.23
C PRO A 123 -9.38 28.22 37.59
N GLY A 124 -9.80 29.48 37.76
CA GLY A 124 -10.41 29.97 39.01
C GLY A 124 -9.41 30.25 40.13
N ALA A 125 -8.11 30.35 39.83
CA ALA A 125 -7.10 30.69 40.84
C ALA A 125 -7.41 32.01 41.56
N ALA A 126 -7.15 32.03 42.86
CA ALA A 126 -7.22 33.23 43.67
C ALA A 126 -5.86 33.95 43.66
N LYS A 127 -5.86 35.28 43.71
CA LYS A 127 -4.65 36.11 43.84
C LYS A 127 -3.81 35.85 45.09
N THR A 128 -4.33 35.07 46.04
CA THR A 128 -3.67 34.68 47.29
C THR A 128 -3.02 33.30 47.23
N GLY A 129 -3.00 32.65 46.06
CA GLY A 129 -2.42 31.33 45.88
C GLY A 129 -1.72 31.16 44.54
N GLU A 130 -1.16 29.98 44.32
CA GLU A 130 -0.58 29.59 43.05
C GLU A 130 -1.60 29.68 41.92
N SER A 131 -1.17 30.17 40.77
CA SER A 131 -2.02 30.35 39.59
C SER A 131 -1.48 29.69 38.33
N VAL A 132 -0.40 28.92 38.47
CA VAL A 132 0.28 28.22 37.40
C VAL A 132 0.68 26.82 37.86
N VAL A 133 0.56 25.84 36.98
CA VAL A 133 1.00 24.45 37.22
C VAL A 133 1.83 23.99 36.04
N LYS A 134 2.93 23.29 36.32
CA LYS A 134 3.78 22.70 35.28
C LYS A 134 3.08 21.53 34.60
N CYS A 135 3.22 21.41 33.28
CA CYS A 135 2.55 20.39 32.51
C CYS A 135 2.90 18.96 32.94
N ASP A 136 4.10 18.72 33.50
CA ASP A 136 4.52 17.40 34.00
C ASP A 136 4.29 17.17 35.50
N ASP A 137 3.67 18.13 36.20
CA ASP A 137 3.37 18.01 37.63
C ASP A 137 2.13 17.12 37.87
N SER A 138 2.31 15.82 37.76
CA SER A 138 1.25 14.84 38.04
C SER A 138 1.03 14.57 39.54
N THR A 139 1.86 15.13 40.43
CA THR A 139 1.89 14.74 41.84
C THR A 139 1.37 15.84 42.76
N THR A 140 1.92 17.05 42.68
CA THR A 140 1.60 18.16 43.59
C THR A 140 0.34 18.90 43.14
N GLY A 141 0.40 19.61 42.02
CA GLY A 141 -0.68 20.45 41.52
C GLY A 141 -1.07 21.60 42.46
N VAL A 142 -2.18 22.25 42.15
CA VAL A 142 -2.70 23.41 42.90
C VAL A 142 -4.16 23.22 43.23
N THR A 143 -4.52 23.33 44.51
CA THR A 143 -5.93 23.29 44.95
C THR A 143 -6.46 24.70 45.12
N VAL A 144 -7.49 25.03 44.35
CA VAL A 144 -8.24 26.29 44.49
C VAL A 144 -9.20 26.16 45.69
N SER A 145 -9.34 27.22 46.49
CA SER A 145 -10.25 27.23 47.63
C SER A 145 -11.69 26.88 47.22
N GLY A 146 -12.31 25.95 47.93
CA GLY A 146 -13.64 25.42 47.61
C GLY A 146 -13.64 24.22 46.67
N ASN A 147 -12.50 23.86 46.06
CA ASN A 147 -12.39 22.63 45.28
C ASN A 147 -12.08 21.43 46.18
N SER A 148 -12.64 20.27 45.81
CA SER A 148 -12.37 18.99 46.47
C SER A 148 -11.06 18.33 46.04
N GLY A 149 -10.38 18.87 45.01
CA GLY A 149 -9.15 18.31 44.47
C GLY A 149 -8.30 19.34 43.70
N PRO A 150 -7.03 19.03 43.44
CA PRO A 150 -6.09 19.92 42.77
C PRO A 150 -6.22 19.90 41.25
N TYR A 151 -5.75 20.97 40.62
CA TYR A 151 -5.34 20.97 39.22
C TYR A 151 -3.93 20.43 39.08
N LYS A 152 -3.74 19.42 38.24
CA LYS A 152 -2.46 18.71 38.07
C LYS A 152 -2.06 18.64 36.59
N GLY A 153 -0.76 18.51 36.35
CA GLY A 153 -0.20 18.12 35.07
C GLY A 153 -0.34 16.62 34.76
N VAL A 154 0.26 16.20 33.66
CA VAL A 154 0.33 14.83 33.15
C VAL A 154 1.78 14.39 33.15
N GLN A 155 2.08 13.23 33.73
CA GLN A 155 3.44 12.72 33.80
C GLN A 155 4.10 12.68 32.40
N ASN A 156 5.35 13.14 32.30
CA ASN A 156 6.11 13.22 31.04
C ASN A 156 5.49 14.14 29.97
N CYS A 157 4.65 15.10 30.34
CA CYS A 157 4.08 16.05 29.40
C CYS A 157 4.95 17.30 29.26
N ALA A 158 5.38 17.61 28.03
CA ALA A 158 6.19 18.80 27.74
C ALA A 158 5.34 20.05 27.49
N THR A 159 4.18 19.91 26.83
CA THR A 159 3.25 21.03 26.58
C THR A 159 1.82 20.57 26.81
N CYS A 160 1.01 21.45 27.37
CA CYS A 160 -0.37 21.14 27.75
C CYS A 160 -1.24 22.39 27.74
N ASN A 161 -2.54 22.16 27.65
CA ASN A 161 -3.56 23.19 27.86
C ASN A 161 -4.22 23.01 29.24
N ALA A 162 -4.75 24.12 29.77
CA ALA A 162 -5.52 24.09 31.01
C ALA A 162 -6.78 23.22 30.83
N PRO A 163 -7.17 22.45 31.86
CA PRO A 163 -8.46 21.76 31.85
C PRO A 163 -9.62 22.77 31.99
N ALA A 164 -10.85 22.29 31.81
CA ALA A 164 -12.03 23.07 32.13
C ALA A 164 -12.12 23.38 33.64
N ILE A 165 -12.78 24.49 34.00
CA ILE A 165 -13.09 24.82 35.39
C ILE A 165 -13.93 23.70 36.00
N SER A 166 -13.52 23.23 37.17
CA SER A 166 -14.17 22.12 37.88
C SER A 166 -14.02 22.28 39.39
N SER A 167 -15.08 21.98 40.12
CA SER A 167 -15.09 21.96 41.59
C SER A 167 -14.29 20.79 42.19
N SER A 168 -13.84 19.84 41.36
CA SER A 168 -13.00 18.72 41.78
C SER A 168 -11.54 18.88 41.37
N GLY A 169 -11.17 20.04 40.82
CA GLY A 169 -9.90 20.21 40.12
C GLY A 169 -9.92 19.54 38.74
N GLY A 170 -8.75 19.30 38.15
CA GLY A 170 -8.65 18.74 36.81
C GLY A 170 -7.23 18.42 36.38
N THR A 171 -7.10 17.52 35.43
CA THR A 171 -5.81 17.14 34.84
C THR A 171 -5.58 17.91 33.55
N ALA A 172 -4.40 18.48 33.36
CA ALA A 172 -4.02 19.19 32.15
C ALA A 172 -4.22 18.34 30.90
N ILE A 173 -4.55 19.00 29.79
CA ILE A 173 -4.72 18.33 28.50
C ILE A 173 -3.35 18.32 27.82
N CYS A 174 -2.61 17.22 27.90
CA CYS A 174 -1.31 17.14 27.25
C CYS A 174 -1.46 17.21 25.73
N THR A 175 -0.62 18.04 25.10
CA THR A 175 -0.57 18.26 23.65
C THR A 175 0.74 17.80 23.02
N LYS A 176 1.81 17.66 23.82
CA LYS A 176 3.09 17.10 23.40
C LYS A 176 3.81 16.47 24.58
N CYS A 177 4.28 15.24 24.39
CA CYS A 177 5.05 14.54 25.40
C CYS A 177 6.51 14.98 25.40
N ALA A 178 7.13 14.97 26.57
CA ALA A 178 8.56 15.16 26.74
C ALA A 178 9.33 13.92 26.29
N GLN A 179 10.61 14.11 25.97
CA GLN A 179 11.51 13.04 25.51
C GLN A 179 10.97 12.38 24.21
N SER A 180 11.28 11.09 24.00
CA SER A 180 10.79 10.29 22.87
C SER A 180 9.47 9.56 23.16
N ASN A 181 8.69 10.01 24.16
CA ASN A 181 7.41 9.40 24.53
C ASN A 181 6.33 9.70 23.49
N TYR A 182 5.31 8.85 23.45
CA TYR A 182 4.15 8.97 22.58
C TYR A 182 2.96 9.58 23.30
N LEU A 183 2.32 10.55 22.65
CA LEU A 183 1.03 11.09 23.07
C LEU A 183 -0.08 10.10 22.72
N THR A 184 -0.90 9.74 23.69
CA THR A 184 -2.09 8.88 23.49
C THR A 184 -3.32 9.69 23.14
N THR A 185 -4.38 9.03 22.69
CA THR A 185 -5.69 9.65 22.42
C THR A 185 -6.37 10.21 23.68
N ASN A 186 -5.98 9.73 24.87
CA ASN A 186 -6.46 10.22 26.17
C ASN A 186 -5.60 11.35 26.75
N ASN A 187 -4.79 12.02 25.92
CA ASN A 187 -3.89 13.10 26.34
C ASN A 187 -2.89 12.71 27.44
N ALA A 188 -2.51 11.43 27.50
CA ALA A 188 -1.47 10.89 28.38
C ALA A 188 -0.20 10.55 27.58
N CYS A 189 0.95 10.46 28.26
CA CYS A 189 2.22 10.12 27.65
C CYS A 189 2.65 8.69 28.03
N THR A 190 3.10 7.92 27.04
CA THR A 190 3.62 6.55 27.22
C THR A 190 5.00 6.40 26.57
N ALA A 191 5.87 5.57 27.14
CA ALA A 191 7.18 5.27 26.57
C ALA A 191 7.06 4.48 25.26
N ASP A 192 6.05 3.62 25.16
CA ASP A 192 5.89 2.68 24.05
C ASP A 192 4.52 2.84 23.38
N CYS A 193 4.54 2.78 22.04
CA CYS A 193 3.37 2.56 21.21
C CYS A 193 3.21 1.06 21.01
N GLU A 194 2.19 0.45 21.60
CA GLU A 194 2.05 -1.01 21.63
C GLU A 194 2.08 -1.59 20.20
N ALA A 195 3.12 -2.37 19.91
CA ALA A 195 3.36 -2.88 18.57
C ALA A 195 2.20 -3.78 18.12
N ASN A 196 1.88 -3.70 16.82
CA ASN A 196 0.80 -4.42 16.15
C ASN A 196 -0.61 -3.98 16.52
N THR A 197 -0.91 -3.53 17.74
CA THR A 197 -2.27 -3.09 18.13
C THR A 197 -2.44 -1.57 18.01
N HIS A 198 -1.32 -0.85 17.98
CA HIS A 198 -1.26 0.59 17.75
C HIS A 198 -0.24 0.92 16.66
N PHE A 199 -0.37 2.13 16.12
CA PHE A 199 0.61 2.74 15.24
C PHE A 199 0.86 4.18 15.69
N SER A 200 2.03 4.69 15.36
CA SER A 200 2.39 6.08 15.64
C SER A 200 2.41 6.91 14.36
N THR A 201 2.13 8.19 14.53
CA THR A 201 2.38 9.24 13.54
C THR A 201 3.26 10.29 14.20
N GLU A 202 4.00 11.07 13.42
CA GLU A 202 4.84 12.14 13.93
C GLU A 202 4.56 13.43 13.16
N THR A 203 4.22 14.50 13.90
CA THR A 203 4.06 15.85 13.35
C THR A 203 4.94 16.84 14.09
N PRO A 204 5.35 17.96 13.46
CA PRO A 204 6.11 19.01 14.14
C PRO A 204 5.40 19.56 15.38
N GLU A 205 4.07 19.66 15.35
CA GLU A 205 3.25 20.29 16.38
C GLU A 205 3.04 19.37 17.60
N SER A 206 2.60 18.13 17.40
CA SER A 206 2.28 17.21 18.50
C SER A 206 3.37 16.19 18.82
N GLY A 207 4.45 16.16 18.02
CA GLY A 207 5.46 15.11 18.10
C GLY A 207 4.87 13.74 17.77
N LYS A 208 5.35 12.70 18.45
CA LYS A 208 4.88 11.31 18.26
C LYS A 208 3.54 11.10 18.92
N LYS A 209 2.53 10.67 18.15
CA LYS A 209 1.18 10.37 18.63
C LYS A 209 0.78 8.94 18.27
N CYS A 210 0.26 8.20 19.24
CA CYS A 210 -0.20 6.83 19.11
C CYS A 210 -1.71 6.74 18.91
N PHE A 211 -2.11 5.88 17.99
CA PHE A 211 -3.48 5.55 17.68
C PHE A 211 -3.67 4.04 17.67
N ALA A 212 -4.84 3.58 18.10
CA ALA A 212 -5.22 2.18 17.93
C ALA A 212 -5.37 1.86 16.44
N CYS A 213 -5.01 0.64 16.02
CA CYS A 213 -5.19 0.20 14.63
C CYS A 213 -6.65 0.35 14.16
N GLY A 214 -7.61 0.15 15.07
CA GLY A 214 -9.04 0.28 14.84
C GLY A 214 -9.62 1.70 15.02
N ASP A 215 -8.79 2.72 15.21
CA ASP A 215 -9.25 4.10 15.42
C ASP A 215 -10.15 4.56 14.25
N THR A 216 -11.26 5.21 14.57
CA THR A 216 -12.29 5.58 13.58
C THR A 216 -11.89 6.73 12.68
N THR A 217 -10.89 7.52 13.09
CA THR A 217 -10.45 8.72 12.37
C THR A 217 -9.13 8.48 11.65
N ASN A 218 -8.15 7.87 12.33
CA ASN A 218 -6.78 7.72 11.86
C ASN A 218 -6.45 6.27 11.48
N GLY A 219 -7.21 5.30 12.01
CA GLY A 219 -7.00 3.87 11.81
C GLY A 219 -7.83 3.27 10.67
N VAL A 220 -7.97 1.95 10.71
CA VAL A 220 -8.86 1.17 9.84
C VAL A 220 -9.96 0.57 10.69
N ILE A 221 -11.21 0.99 10.48
CA ILE A 221 -12.36 0.56 11.29
C ILE A 221 -12.46 -0.98 11.33
N GLY A 222 -12.45 -1.56 12.53
CA GLY A 222 -12.52 -3.01 12.75
C GLY A 222 -11.19 -3.75 12.62
N CYS A 223 -10.08 -3.00 12.53
CA CYS A 223 -8.74 -3.56 12.52
C CYS A 223 -8.25 -3.88 13.95
N GLU A 224 -7.86 -5.13 14.18
CA GLU A 224 -7.26 -5.61 15.43
C GLU A 224 -5.74 -5.40 15.42
N LYS A 225 -5.09 -5.76 14.30
CA LYS A 225 -3.65 -5.62 14.14
C LYS A 225 -3.29 -4.88 12.87
N CYS A 226 -2.28 -4.02 12.94
CA CYS A 226 -1.80 -3.23 11.82
C CYS A 226 -0.29 -3.00 11.87
N THR A 227 0.26 -2.58 10.73
CA THR A 227 1.61 -2.01 10.61
C THR A 227 1.52 -0.51 10.38
N ALA A 228 2.58 0.21 10.75
CA ALA A 228 2.67 1.65 10.57
C ALA A 228 2.39 2.07 9.11
N PRO A 229 1.86 3.28 8.89
CA PRO A 229 1.67 3.82 7.55
C PRO A 229 2.99 3.82 6.77
N GLY A 230 2.95 3.44 5.49
CA GLY A 230 4.09 3.64 4.59
C GLY A 230 4.29 5.12 4.25
N ASP A 231 5.44 5.46 3.68
CA ASP A 231 5.76 6.84 3.31
C ASP A 231 4.66 7.48 2.45
N GLY A 232 4.19 8.67 2.86
CA GLY A 232 3.12 9.39 2.19
C GLY A 232 1.70 8.87 2.45
N LYS A 233 1.52 7.86 3.32
CA LYS A 233 0.20 7.40 3.79
C LYS A 233 -0.07 7.89 5.21
N THR A 234 -1.32 8.26 5.48
CA THR A 234 -1.77 8.69 6.82
C THR A 234 -2.31 7.53 7.66
N ASN A 235 -2.85 6.51 6.99
CA ASN A 235 -3.54 5.40 7.65
C ASN A 235 -2.65 4.15 7.70
N PRO A 236 -2.78 3.33 8.76
CA PRO A 236 -1.98 2.13 8.91
C PRO A 236 -2.43 1.03 7.93
N THR A 237 -1.57 0.05 7.69
CA THR A 237 -1.96 -1.14 6.92
C THR A 237 -2.50 -2.19 7.87
N CYS A 238 -3.79 -2.50 7.77
CA CYS A 238 -4.41 -3.55 8.57
C CYS A 238 -3.89 -4.94 8.17
N THR A 239 -3.47 -5.73 9.16
CA THR A 239 -2.95 -7.10 8.99
C THR A 239 -3.89 -8.15 9.57
N LYS A 240 -4.78 -7.77 10.49
CA LYS A 240 -5.81 -8.63 11.06
C LYS A 240 -7.05 -7.83 11.46
N CYS A 241 -8.22 -8.28 11.06
CA CYS A 241 -9.51 -7.73 11.50
C CYS A 241 -10.01 -8.47 12.76
N THR A 242 -10.81 -7.79 13.58
CA THR A 242 -11.36 -8.36 14.82
C THR A 242 -12.33 -9.52 14.55
N ASP A 243 -13.40 -9.26 13.79
CA ASP A 243 -14.47 -10.23 13.47
C ASP A 243 -14.82 -10.30 11.96
N LYS A 244 -14.26 -9.36 11.20
CA LYS A 244 -14.48 -9.17 9.76
C LYS A 244 -13.40 -9.84 8.91
N TYR A 245 -13.56 -9.77 7.59
CA TYR A 245 -12.58 -10.26 6.61
C TYR A 245 -11.67 -9.12 6.18
N LEU A 246 -10.35 -9.37 6.21
CA LEU A 246 -9.36 -8.46 5.67
C LEU A 246 -9.41 -8.50 4.14
N LYS A 247 -9.71 -7.36 3.53
CA LYS A 247 -9.72 -7.17 2.08
C LYS A 247 -8.60 -6.21 1.69
N THR A 248 -7.76 -6.63 0.76
CA THR A 248 -6.71 -5.80 0.16
C THR A 248 -7.11 -5.42 -1.26
N ALA A 249 -7.14 -4.12 -1.52
CA ALA A 249 -7.35 -3.57 -2.85
C ALA A 249 -6.05 -3.61 -3.68
N ALA A 250 -6.16 -3.41 -5.00
CA ALA A 250 -5.02 -3.48 -5.92
C ALA A 250 -3.92 -2.43 -5.63
N ASP A 251 -4.26 -1.33 -4.97
CA ASP A 251 -3.35 -0.27 -4.51
C ASP A 251 -2.64 -0.61 -3.18
N GLY A 252 -2.90 -1.80 -2.62
CA GLY A 252 -2.40 -2.25 -1.33
C GLY A 252 -3.17 -1.69 -0.12
N THR A 253 -4.24 -0.93 -0.34
CA THR A 253 -5.10 -0.45 0.75
C THR A 253 -5.85 -1.62 1.39
N THR A 254 -5.88 -1.65 2.72
CA THR A 254 -6.48 -2.74 3.50
C THR A 254 -7.73 -2.25 4.23
N THR A 255 -8.78 -3.08 4.23
CA THR A 255 -10.06 -2.77 4.87
C THR A 255 -10.64 -4.01 5.53
N CYS A 256 -11.46 -3.82 6.56
CA CYS A 256 -12.18 -4.89 7.24
C CYS A 256 -13.65 -4.90 6.80
N VAL A 257 -14.04 -5.92 6.04
CA VAL A 257 -15.36 -6.02 5.41
C VAL A 257 -16.17 -7.22 5.92
N ALA A 258 -17.49 -7.14 5.81
CA ALA A 258 -18.36 -8.27 6.16
C ALA A 258 -18.17 -9.44 5.19
N LYS A 259 -18.49 -10.67 5.60
CA LYS A 259 -18.34 -11.91 4.79
C LYS A 259 -18.92 -11.77 3.38
N GLY A 260 -20.15 -11.28 3.28
CA GLY A 260 -20.87 -11.12 2.01
C GLY A 260 -20.29 -10.05 1.06
N ALA A 261 -19.30 -9.26 1.52
CA ALA A 261 -18.59 -8.31 0.67
C ALA A 261 -17.37 -8.93 -0.05
N CYS A 262 -16.94 -10.13 0.35
CA CYS A 262 -16.00 -10.95 -0.44
C CYS A 262 -16.81 -11.78 -1.45
N LYS A 263 -17.34 -11.14 -2.51
CA LYS A 263 -18.10 -11.80 -3.56
C LYS A 263 -17.62 -11.33 -4.92
N ASP A 264 -18.03 -12.04 -5.97
CA ASP A 264 -17.70 -11.74 -7.37
C ASP A 264 -16.19 -11.82 -7.62
N ASP A 265 -15.46 -10.71 -7.44
CA ASP A 265 -14.02 -10.54 -7.69
C ASP A 265 -13.13 -11.03 -6.53
N TYR A 266 -13.74 -11.44 -5.41
CA TYR A 266 -13.06 -12.02 -4.26
C TYR A 266 -13.80 -13.25 -3.74
N PHE A 267 -13.07 -14.13 -3.05
CA PHE A 267 -13.62 -15.23 -2.27
C PHE A 267 -13.14 -15.19 -0.81
N THR A 268 -13.88 -15.83 0.09
CA THR A 268 -13.57 -15.86 1.52
C THR A 268 -12.62 -17.01 1.86
N VAL A 269 -11.66 -16.74 2.74
CA VAL A 269 -10.87 -17.76 3.45
C VAL A 269 -11.00 -17.52 4.95
N ASP A 270 -11.44 -18.55 5.66
CA ASP A 270 -11.58 -18.53 7.12
C ASP A 270 -10.28 -18.99 7.79
N ASP A 271 -9.70 -18.13 8.64
CA ASP A 271 -8.54 -18.43 9.49
C ASP A 271 -8.78 -17.78 10.86
N SER A 272 -9.05 -18.60 11.87
CA SER A 272 -9.30 -18.13 13.24
C SER A 272 -8.04 -17.64 13.96
N THR A 273 -6.85 -18.06 13.49
CA THR A 273 -5.57 -17.81 14.14
C THR A 273 -4.96 -16.50 13.63
N ASN A 274 -4.88 -16.35 12.31
CA ASN A 274 -4.25 -15.19 11.67
C ASN A 274 -5.26 -14.16 11.14
N GLY A 275 -6.56 -14.45 11.23
CA GLY A 275 -7.64 -13.58 10.78
C GLY A 275 -8.18 -13.95 9.40
N ARG A 276 -9.49 -13.76 9.24
CA ARG A 276 -10.24 -14.08 8.02
C ARG A 276 -9.86 -13.14 6.88
N LYS A 277 -9.83 -13.63 5.64
CA LYS A 277 -9.38 -12.84 4.47
C LYS A 277 -10.31 -12.94 3.27
N CYS A 278 -10.49 -11.83 2.56
CA CYS A 278 -10.98 -11.83 1.18
C CYS A 278 -9.77 -11.98 0.27
N ILE A 279 -9.71 -13.06 -0.50
CA ILE A 279 -8.64 -13.29 -1.50
C ILE A 279 -9.19 -12.94 -2.88
N SER A 280 -8.42 -12.19 -3.66
CA SER A 280 -8.81 -11.83 -5.02
C SER A 280 -8.87 -13.08 -5.89
N CYS A 281 -9.86 -13.15 -6.78
CA CYS A 281 -9.99 -14.27 -7.71
C CYS A 281 -8.79 -14.42 -8.64
N GLY A 282 -8.04 -13.34 -8.90
CA GLY A 282 -6.81 -13.34 -9.71
C GLY A 282 -5.52 -13.62 -8.93
N ASP A 283 -5.57 -13.74 -7.60
CA ASP A 283 -4.36 -13.83 -6.77
C ASP A 283 -3.78 -15.24 -6.72
N THR A 284 -2.81 -15.53 -7.59
CA THR A 284 -2.12 -16.82 -7.65
C THR A 284 -1.15 -17.06 -6.48
N THR A 285 -0.79 -16.01 -5.74
CA THR A 285 0.02 -16.15 -4.50
C THR A 285 -0.87 -16.67 -3.39
N GLY A 286 -2.05 -16.06 -3.24
CA GLY A 286 -3.10 -16.45 -2.31
C GLY A 286 -2.69 -16.33 -0.85
N VAL A 287 -3.25 -17.21 -0.01
CA VAL A 287 -2.96 -17.25 1.43
C VAL A 287 -2.69 -18.68 1.87
N THR A 288 -1.70 -18.84 2.75
CA THR A 288 -1.53 -20.05 3.55
C THR A 288 -2.19 -19.84 4.90
N VAL A 289 -3.07 -20.76 5.27
CA VAL A 289 -3.69 -20.86 6.60
C VAL A 289 -3.20 -22.14 7.28
N ASP A 290 -3.27 -22.17 8.61
CA ASP A 290 -2.61 -23.19 9.43
C ASP A 290 -1.11 -23.33 9.06
N ILE A 291 -0.56 -24.54 9.12
CA ILE A 291 0.85 -24.79 8.80
C ILE A 291 1.10 -24.90 7.29
N ASP A 292 0.15 -25.46 6.50
CA ASP A 292 0.40 -25.83 5.09
C ASP A 292 -0.88 -25.94 4.21
N LYS A 293 -1.96 -25.22 4.53
CA LYS A 293 -3.18 -25.19 3.68
C LYS A 293 -3.23 -23.91 2.87
N LYS A 294 -3.01 -24.02 1.56
CA LYS A 294 -2.93 -22.87 0.66
C LYS A 294 -4.20 -22.70 -0.17
N TYR A 295 -4.76 -21.50 -0.16
CA TYR A 295 -5.87 -21.10 -1.00
C TYR A 295 -5.43 -20.02 -1.97
N VAL A 296 -5.64 -20.27 -3.26
CA VAL A 296 -5.19 -19.37 -4.33
C VAL A 296 -6.34 -19.02 -5.27
N GLY A 297 -6.22 -17.88 -5.94
CA GLY A 297 -7.00 -17.54 -7.12
C GLY A 297 -6.48 -18.25 -8.38
N VAL A 298 -7.05 -17.85 -9.52
CA VAL A 298 -6.69 -18.32 -10.85
C VAL A 298 -6.18 -17.12 -11.65
N ASP A 299 -5.03 -17.28 -12.29
CA ASP A 299 -4.44 -16.20 -13.09
C ASP A 299 -5.42 -15.67 -14.14
N GLY A 300 -5.49 -14.34 -14.26
CA GLY A 300 -6.42 -13.66 -15.17
C GLY A 300 -7.91 -13.80 -14.83
N CYS A 301 -8.27 -14.36 -13.67
CA CYS A 301 -9.66 -14.50 -13.29
C CYS A 301 -10.27 -13.22 -12.70
N ALA A 302 -11.40 -12.78 -13.25
CA ALA A 302 -12.14 -11.60 -12.78
C ALA A 302 -13.21 -11.95 -11.75
N LYS A 303 -13.88 -13.11 -11.88
CA LYS A 303 -14.88 -13.57 -10.91
C LYS A 303 -14.73 -15.04 -10.62
N CYS A 304 -14.94 -15.45 -9.38
CA CYS A 304 -14.76 -16.83 -8.97
C CYS A 304 -15.72 -17.24 -7.84
N THR A 305 -15.86 -18.54 -7.66
CA THR A 305 -16.47 -19.12 -6.46
C THR A 305 -15.38 -19.67 -5.55
N ALA A 306 -15.63 -19.57 -4.24
CA ALA A 306 -14.71 -20.07 -3.23
C ALA A 306 -14.41 -21.57 -3.45
N PRO A 307 -13.15 -22.00 -3.24
CA PRO A 307 -12.83 -23.41 -3.21
C PRO A 307 -13.47 -24.11 -2.01
N ASP A 308 -13.66 -25.41 -2.11
CA ASP A 308 -14.01 -26.24 -0.95
C ASP A 308 -12.92 -26.15 0.12
N ALA A 309 -13.30 -26.36 1.38
CA ALA A 309 -12.34 -26.45 2.46
C ALA A 309 -11.35 -27.61 2.22
N ILE A 310 -10.07 -27.36 2.51
CA ILE A 310 -9.04 -28.41 2.55
C ILE A 310 -9.27 -29.22 3.84
N THR A 311 -9.74 -30.46 3.66
CA THR A 311 -9.97 -31.42 4.77
C THR A 311 -8.70 -32.13 5.21
N ASP A 312 -7.69 -32.17 4.35
CA ASP A 312 -6.39 -32.80 4.62
C ASP A 312 -5.51 -31.91 5.52
N THR A 313 -4.42 -32.49 6.04
CA THR A 313 -3.47 -31.75 6.89
C THR A 313 -2.70 -30.68 6.12
N THR A 314 -2.47 -30.90 4.83
CA THR A 314 -1.78 -29.98 3.91
C THR A 314 -2.48 -29.98 2.56
N GLY A 315 -2.22 -28.97 1.74
CA GLY A 315 -2.70 -28.97 0.36
C GLY A 315 -2.83 -27.59 -0.24
N THR A 316 -3.11 -27.54 -1.54
CA THR A 316 -3.45 -26.30 -2.25
C THR A 316 -4.77 -26.48 -2.98
N LYS A 317 -5.70 -25.54 -2.78
CA LYS A 317 -6.94 -25.46 -3.56
C LYS A 317 -7.06 -24.09 -4.21
N ALA A 318 -7.36 -24.11 -5.51
CA ALA A 318 -7.63 -22.91 -6.28
C ALA A 318 -9.13 -22.62 -6.31
N ALA A 319 -9.50 -21.34 -6.28
CA ALA A 319 -10.88 -20.91 -6.55
C ALA A 319 -11.33 -21.37 -7.94
N THR A 320 -12.64 -21.59 -8.11
CA THR A 320 -13.19 -21.93 -9.42
C THR A 320 -13.52 -20.64 -10.15
N CYS A 321 -12.78 -20.35 -11.21
CA CYS A 321 -13.00 -19.18 -12.03
C CYS A 321 -14.33 -19.30 -12.80
N THR A 322 -15.12 -18.23 -12.75
CA THR A 322 -16.42 -18.13 -13.42
C THR A 322 -16.43 -17.08 -14.52
N GLU A 323 -15.47 -16.14 -14.51
CA GLU A 323 -15.32 -15.12 -15.54
C GLU A 323 -13.86 -14.67 -15.59
N CYS A 324 -13.29 -14.60 -16.79
CA CYS A 324 -11.93 -14.12 -16.99
C CYS A 324 -11.91 -12.61 -17.21
N ALA A 325 -10.88 -11.93 -16.69
CA ALA A 325 -10.65 -10.50 -16.94
C ALA A 325 -10.37 -10.23 -18.43
N ALA A 326 -9.67 -11.17 -19.08
CA ALA A 326 -9.43 -11.19 -20.50
C ALA A 326 -9.40 -12.64 -21.02
N GLY A 327 -9.58 -12.83 -22.32
CA GLY A 327 -9.55 -14.15 -22.96
C GLY A 327 -10.83 -14.98 -22.75
N PHE A 328 -10.67 -16.29 -22.71
CA PHE A 328 -11.74 -17.29 -22.63
C PHE A 328 -11.57 -18.16 -21.38
N LEU A 329 -12.68 -18.43 -20.70
CA LEU A 329 -12.73 -19.39 -19.60
C LEU A 329 -12.65 -20.81 -20.15
N HIS A 330 -11.67 -21.57 -19.72
CA HIS A 330 -11.49 -22.97 -20.07
C HIS A 330 -11.69 -23.85 -18.83
N THR A 331 -12.58 -24.84 -18.93
CA THR A 331 -12.80 -25.85 -17.89
C THR A 331 -12.06 -27.13 -18.28
N LEU A 332 -11.11 -27.54 -17.44
CA LEU A 332 -10.33 -28.76 -17.63
C LEU A 332 -11.12 -29.99 -17.15
N THR A 333 -10.68 -31.16 -17.61
CA THR A 333 -11.17 -32.45 -17.12
C THR A 333 -10.97 -32.53 -15.61
N GLY A 334 -12.07 -32.71 -14.86
CA GLY A 334 -12.06 -32.70 -13.38
C GLY A 334 -12.56 -31.39 -12.75
N GLY A 335 -12.99 -30.40 -13.56
CA GLY A 335 -13.70 -29.22 -13.08
C GLY A 335 -12.83 -28.02 -12.73
N ALA A 336 -11.50 -28.15 -12.82
CA ALA A 336 -10.58 -27.02 -12.68
C ALA A 336 -10.78 -26.01 -13.82
N THR A 337 -10.50 -24.74 -13.57
CA THR A 337 -10.74 -23.65 -14.52
C THR A 337 -9.49 -22.81 -14.74
N SER A 338 -9.27 -22.35 -15.97
CA SER A 338 -8.20 -21.41 -16.32
C SER A 338 -8.71 -20.34 -17.29
N CYS A 339 -7.96 -19.24 -17.38
CA CYS A 339 -8.19 -18.18 -18.35
C CYS A 339 -7.12 -18.23 -19.43
N VAL A 340 -7.52 -18.31 -20.70
CA VAL A 340 -6.60 -18.44 -21.84
C VAL A 340 -6.95 -17.45 -22.93
N GLU A 341 -5.95 -16.88 -23.59
CA GLU A 341 -6.18 -15.98 -24.74
C GLU A 341 -6.73 -16.75 -25.95
N THR A 342 -6.20 -17.95 -26.20
CA THR A 342 -6.62 -18.86 -27.26
C THR A 342 -6.99 -20.22 -26.70
N CYS A 343 -8.14 -20.74 -27.13
CA CYS A 343 -8.60 -22.05 -26.69
C CYS A 343 -7.67 -23.19 -27.17
N PRO A 344 -7.41 -24.19 -26.31
CA PRO A 344 -6.54 -25.31 -26.65
C PRO A 344 -7.13 -26.18 -27.76
N LYS A 345 -6.29 -27.03 -28.35
CA LYS A 345 -6.71 -27.99 -29.39
C LYS A 345 -7.89 -28.83 -28.89
N GLY A 346 -8.91 -28.98 -29.74
CA GLY A 346 -10.16 -29.66 -29.38
C GLY A 346 -11.21 -28.74 -28.77
N TYR A 347 -10.92 -27.44 -28.65
CA TYR A 347 -11.86 -26.43 -28.19
C TYR A 347 -11.89 -25.22 -29.13
N PHE A 348 -13.01 -24.51 -29.15
CA PHE A 348 -13.18 -23.25 -29.86
C PHE A 348 -13.63 -22.14 -28.91
N GLY A 349 -13.26 -20.90 -29.23
CA GLY A 349 -13.70 -19.72 -28.47
C GLY A 349 -15.17 -19.39 -28.78
N HIS A 350 -16.00 -19.33 -27.76
CA HIS A 350 -17.40 -18.94 -27.85
C HIS A 350 -17.67 -17.71 -26.98
N THR A 351 -18.48 -16.79 -27.47
CA THR A 351 -18.98 -15.64 -26.70
C THR A 351 -20.49 -15.71 -26.62
N ALA A 352 -21.01 -15.88 -25.40
CA ALA A 352 -22.43 -15.98 -25.17
C ALA A 352 -23.14 -14.67 -25.51
N SER A 353 -24.23 -14.71 -26.28
CA SER A 353 -24.90 -13.48 -26.75
C SER A 353 -25.62 -12.71 -25.65
N ASP A 354 -26.11 -13.43 -24.65
CA ASP A 354 -26.89 -12.93 -23.51
C ASP A 354 -25.98 -12.34 -22.41
N THR A 355 -25.00 -13.11 -21.94
CA THR A 355 -24.13 -12.76 -20.82
C THR A 355 -22.82 -12.10 -21.25
N LYS A 356 -22.49 -12.14 -22.55
CA LYS A 356 -21.19 -11.74 -23.12
C LYS A 356 -19.99 -12.54 -22.58
N LYS A 357 -20.25 -13.63 -21.86
CA LYS A 357 -19.23 -14.48 -21.27
C LYS A 357 -18.46 -15.22 -22.37
N LYS A 358 -17.12 -15.19 -22.27
CA LYS A 358 -16.20 -15.87 -23.19
C LYS A 358 -15.76 -17.21 -22.60
N THR A 359 -15.97 -18.29 -23.34
CA THR A 359 -15.68 -19.67 -22.91
C THR A 359 -15.04 -20.48 -24.01
N CYS A 360 -14.16 -21.41 -23.65
CA CYS A 360 -13.67 -22.45 -24.55
C CYS A 360 -14.64 -23.63 -24.54
N GLN A 361 -15.22 -23.91 -25.70
CA GLN A 361 -16.25 -24.93 -25.89
C GLN A 361 -15.67 -26.11 -26.65
N SER A 362 -16.01 -27.32 -26.21
CA SER A 362 -15.49 -28.55 -26.82
C SER A 362 -15.96 -28.68 -28.27
N CYS A 363 -15.06 -29.07 -29.17
CA CYS A 363 -15.40 -29.38 -30.55
C CYS A 363 -16.35 -30.59 -30.66
N ALA A 364 -16.41 -31.46 -29.64
CA ALA A 364 -17.11 -32.74 -29.71
C ALA A 364 -18.46 -32.79 -28.98
N THR A 365 -18.65 -31.97 -27.95
CA THR A 365 -19.78 -32.11 -27.02
C THR A 365 -21.04 -31.47 -27.61
N PRO A 366 -22.17 -32.20 -27.72
CA PRO A 366 -23.40 -31.68 -28.31
C PRO A 366 -24.19 -30.83 -27.29
N GLU A 367 -23.58 -29.77 -26.77
CA GLU A 367 -24.30 -28.76 -25.99
C GLU A 367 -24.87 -27.71 -26.93
N SER A 368 -26.12 -27.29 -26.70
CA SER A 368 -26.73 -26.19 -27.44
C SER A 368 -26.36 -24.87 -26.76
N LEU A 369 -25.56 -24.06 -27.45
CA LEU A 369 -25.09 -22.76 -26.95
C LEU A 369 -25.95 -21.59 -27.45
N THR A 370 -25.69 -20.37 -26.96
CA THR A 370 -26.32 -19.13 -27.43
C THR A 370 -25.25 -18.13 -27.89
N PRO A 371 -25.04 -17.87 -29.19
CA PRO A 371 -25.81 -18.35 -30.34
C PRO A 371 -25.70 -19.87 -30.56
N PRO A 372 -26.71 -20.50 -31.18
CA PRO A 372 -26.78 -21.95 -31.35
C PRO A 372 -25.60 -22.47 -32.16
N VAL A 373 -24.75 -23.22 -31.46
CA VAL A 373 -23.66 -24.02 -32.00
C VAL A 373 -23.72 -25.34 -31.24
N THR A 374 -23.56 -26.46 -31.96
CA THR A 374 -23.54 -27.81 -31.38
C THR A 374 -22.22 -28.46 -31.75
N GLY A 375 -21.55 -29.08 -30.77
CA GLY A 375 -20.32 -29.83 -31.03
C GLY A 375 -20.56 -31.01 -31.97
N ILE A 376 -19.51 -31.38 -32.69
CA ILE A 376 -19.52 -32.44 -33.69
C ILE A 376 -18.95 -33.70 -33.06
N GLU A 377 -19.80 -34.69 -32.83
CA GLU A 377 -19.41 -35.95 -32.19
C GLU A 377 -18.15 -36.57 -32.82
N GLY A 378 -17.16 -36.90 -31.97
CA GLY A 378 -15.88 -37.48 -32.39
C GLY A 378 -14.88 -36.49 -33.02
N CYS A 379 -15.17 -35.18 -33.02
CA CYS A 379 -14.27 -34.16 -33.52
C CYS A 379 -13.18 -33.81 -32.49
N THR A 380 -11.90 -33.92 -32.87
CA THR A 380 -10.73 -33.62 -32.00
C THR A 380 -10.09 -32.27 -32.31
N SER A 381 -10.45 -31.62 -33.42
CA SER A 381 -10.03 -30.26 -33.76
C SER A 381 -11.05 -29.62 -34.68
N CYS A 382 -11.34 -28.34 -34.46
CA CYS A 382 -12.33 -27.61 -35.22
C CYS A 382 -11.90 -26.17 -35.47
N THR A 383 -12.55 -25.53 -36.43
CA THR A 383 -12.50 -24.09 -36.69
C THR A 383 -13.88 -23.50 -36.44
N TYR A 384 -13.92 -22.29 -35.89
CA TYR A 384 -15.17 -21.58 -35.62
C TYR A 384 -15.09 -20.18 -36.21
N THR A 385 -15.87 -19.93 -37.25
CA THR A 385 -15.88 -18.65 -37.98
C THR A 385 -17.32 -18.28 -38.32
N SER A 386 -17.70 -17.03 -38.07
CA SER A 386 -19.04 -16.51 -38.37
C SER A 386 -20.18 -17.41 -37.84
N SER A 387 -20.03 -17.92 -36.61
CA SER A 387 -20.98 -18.85 -35.97
C SER A 387 -21.10 -20.24 -36.60
N ILE A 388 -20.17 -20.64 -37.46
CA ILE A 388 -20.13 -21.96 -38.09
C ILE A 388 -18.95 -22.76 -37.53
N LEU A 389 -19.25 -23.89 -36.90
CA LEU A 389 -18.27 -24.87 -36.42
C LEU A 389 -17.96 -25.88 -37.52
N LYS A 390 -16.68 -26.03 -37.87
CA LYS A 390 -16.21 -27.03 -38.84
C LYS A 390 -15.13 -27.90 -38.22
N CYS A 391 -15.36 -29.20 -38.22
CA CYS A 391 -14.37 -30.19 -37.81
C CYS A 391 -13.24 -30.30 -38.83
N THR A 392 -12.00 -30.18 -38.36
CA THR A 392 -10.79 -30.31 -39.18
C THR A 392 -10.01 -31.59 -38.89
N ALA A 393 -10.25 -32.23 -37.73
CA ALA A 393 -9.71 -33.54 -37.40
C ALA A 393 -10.69 -34.32 -36.51
N CYS A 394 -10.81 -35.61 -36.77
CA CYS A 394 -11.63 -36.53 -35.97
C CYS A 394 -10.74 -37.43 -35.09
N GLY A 395 -11.37 -38.18 -34.18
CA GLY A 395 -10.70 -39.22 -33.38
C GLY A 395 -10.13 -40.35 -34.24
N GLU A 396 -9.45 -41.29 -33.58
CA GLU A 396 -8.83 -42.44 -34.26
C GLU A 396 -9.82 -43.22 -35.13
N GLY A 397 -9.37 -43.63 -36.31
CA GLY A 397 -10.18 -44.36 -37.29
C GLY A 397 -11.25 -43.52 -38.02
N LYS A 398 -11.42 -42.24 -37.67
CA LYS A 398 -12.43 -41.37 -38.26
C LYS A 398 -11.84 -40.25 -39.12
N LYS A 399 -12.61 -39.79 -40.12
CA LYS A 399 -12.30 -38.62 -40.96
C LYS A 399 -13.52 -37.69 -41.07
N PRO A 400 -13.33 -36.37 -41.18
CA PRO A 400 -14.44 -35.45 -41.38
C PRO A 400 -15.01 -35.57 -42.80
N ASN A 401 -16.26 -35.12 -43.01
CA ASN A 401 -16.73 -34.83 -44.38
C ASN A 401 -16.14 -33.51 -44.89
N LYS A 402 -16.25 -33.26 -46.20
CA LYS A 402 -15.71 -32.04 -46.80
C LYS A 402 -16.30 -30.76 -46.23
N GLU A 403 -17.58 -30.79 -45.83
CA GLU A 403 -18.24 -29.65 -45.18
C GLU A 403 -17.77 -29.44 -43.73
N GLY A 404 -17.12 -30.44 -43.12
CA GLY A 404 -16.64 -30.40 -41.75
C GLY A 404 -17.75 -30.49 -40.70
N THR A 405 -18.92 -31.00 -41.06
CA THR A 405 -20.10 -31.08 -40.16
C THR A 405 -20.16 -32.34 -39.32
N ARG A 406 -19.47 -33.41 -39.73
CA ARG A 406 -19.57 -34.75 -39.12
C ARG A 406 -18.25 -35.52 -39.26
N CYS A 407 -18.02 -36.45 -38.35
CA CYS A 407 -16.94 -37.44 -38.40
C CYS A 407 -17.49 -38.82 -38.76
N PHE A 408 -16.84 -39.51 -39.71
CA PHE A 408 -17.22 -40.86 -40.16
C PHE A 408 -16.07 -41.84 -39.99
N ASP A 409 -16.38 -43.10 -39.64
CA ASP A 409 -15.40 -44.18 -39.64
C ASP A 409 -14.87 -44.41 -41.06
N CYS A 410 -13.56 -44.25 -41.23
CA CYS A 410 -12.95 -44.21 -42.55
C CYS A 410 -11.53 -44.79 -42.53
N SER A 411 -11.46 -46.08 -42.82
CA SER A 411 -10.21 -46.86 -42.89
C SER A 411 -9.63 -46.92 -44.32
N ILE A 412 -10.09 -46.07 -45.23
CA ILE A 412 -9.67 -46.06 -46.63
C ILE A 412 -8.29 -45.40 -46.75
N SER A 413 -7.30 -46.16 -47.22
CA SER A 413 -5.94 -45.66 -47.45
C SER A 413 -5.95 -44.51 -48.45
N GLY A 414 -5.24 -43.43 -48.13
CA GLY A 414 -5.16 -42.24 -48.99
C GLY A 414 -6.41 -41.37 -49.00
N CYS A 415 -7.42 -41.62 -48.15
CA CYS A 415 -8.61 -40.77 -48.07
C CYS A 415 -8.43 -39.60 -47.07
N ALA A 416 -8.79 -38.38 -47.49
CA ALA A 416 -8.73 -37.18 -46.65
C ALA A 416 -10.09 -36.87 -45.99
N TYR A 417 -11.19 -36.99 -46.76
CA TYR A 417 -12.55 -36.70 -46.30
C TYR A 417 -13.51 -37.82 -46.68
N CYS A 418 -14.47 -38.14 -45.81
CA CYS A 418 -15.40 -39.25 -46.00
C CYS A 418 -16.84 -38.76 -45.89
N SER A 419 -17.71 -39.14 -46.84
CA SER A 419 -19.12 -38.74 -46.86
C SER A 419 -20.02 -39.70 -46.05
N GLY A 420 -19.45 -40.80 -45.58
CA GLY A 420 -20.12 -41.86 -44.83
C GLY A 420 -19.14 -42.95 -44.41
N THR A 421 -19.62 -43.90 -43.60
CA THR A 421 -18.82 -45.07 -43.20
C THR A 421 -18.32 -45.81 -44.44
N GLY A 422 -17.00 -45.92 -44.58
CA GLY A 422 -16.37 -46.62 -45.69
C GLY A 422 -16.60 -45.98 -47.07
N LYS A 423 -16.89 -44.67 -47.15
CA LYS A 423 -17.04 -43.94 -48.41
C LYS A 423 -16.13 -42.72 -48.46
N CYS A 424 -15.11 -42.74 -49.32
CA CYS A 424 -14.25 -41.59 -49.53
C CYS A 424 -14.92 -40.55 -50.43
N GLU A 425 -14.90 -39.28 -50.00
CA GLU A 425 -15.41 -38.13 -50.74
C GLU A 425 -14.29 -37.37 -51.45
N GLU A 426 -13.11 -37.31 -50.81
CA GLU A 426 -11.94 -36.64 -51.37
C GLU A 426 -10.67 -37.29 -50.85
N CYS A 427 -9.77 -37.60 -51.79
CA CYS A 427 -8.51 -38.24 -51.49
C CYS A 427 -7.45 -37.22 -51.04
N ALA A 428 -6.52 -37.69 -50.22
CA ALA A 428 -5.33 -36.94 -49.85
C ALA A 428 -4.45 -36.66 -51.08
N SER A 429 -3.57 -35.66 -50.96
CA SER A 429 -2.63 -35.31 -52.02
C SER A 429 -1.82 -36.53 -52.48
N GLY A 430 -1.74 -36.74 -53.80
CA GLY A 430 -1.07 -37.91 -54.39
C GLY A 430 -1.96 -39.13 -54.64
N TYR A 431 -3.28 -39.00 -54.40
CA TYR A 431 -4.28 -40.01 -54.71
C TYR A 431 -5.38 -39.45 -55.63
N THR A 432 -6.03 -40.34 -56.38
CA THR A 432 -7.21 -40.03 -57.21
C THR A 432 -8.43 -40.80 -56.67
N LEU A 433 -9.58 -40.13 -56.67
CA LEU A 433 -10.84 -40.72 -56.21
C LEU A 433 -11.44 -41.61 -57.30
N ASP A 434 -11.70 -42.87 -56.97
CA ASP A 434 -12.58 -43.73 -57.75
C ASP A 434 -14.03 -43.48 -57.30
N SER A 435 -14.77 -42.73 -58.10
CA SER A 435 -16.15 -42.37 -57.77
C SER A 435 -17.13 -43.54 -57.83
N GLN A 436 -16.78 -44.67 -58.45
CA GLN A 436 -17.62 -45.88 -58.45
C GLN A 436 -17.37 -46.73 -57.20
N ALA A 437 -16.10 -46.87 -56.80
CA ALA A 437 -15.72 -47.67 -55.64
C ALA A 437 -15.74 -46.88 -54.31
N ASN A 438 -15.82 -45.55 -54.36
CA ASN A 438 -15.65 -44.64 -53.21
C ASN A 438 -14.31 -44.85 -52.48
N THR A 439 -13.24 -45.16 -53.21
CA THR A 439 -11.89 -45.42 -52.68
C THR A 439 -10.85 -44.53 -53.36
N CYS A 440 -9.64 -44.53 -52.82
CA CYS A 440 -8.52 -43.76 -53.34
C CYS A 440 -7.45 -44.68 -53.92
N ALA A 441 -7.01 -44.37 -55.14
CA ALA A 441 -5.88 -45.03 -55.79
C ALA A 441 -4.72 -44.06 -55.92
N SER A 442 -3.50 -44.52 -55.62
CA SER A 442 -2.29 -43.70 -55.73
C SER A 442 -2.13 -43.17 -57.15
N SER A 443 -1.90 -41.87 -57.29
CA SER A 443 -1.72 -41.17 -58.58
C SER A 443 -0.37 -41.45 -59.24
N SER A 444 0.34 -42.48 -58.80
CA SER A 444 1.68 -42.83 -59.27
C SER A 444 1.70 -42.93 -60.80
N ALA A 445 2.55 -42.08 -61.38
CA ALA A 445 2.93 -42.09 -62.78
C ALA A 445 3.37 -43.48 -63.22
N ASN A 446 2.44 -44.22 -63.83
CA ASN A 446 2.71 -45.33 -64.73
C ASN A 446 1.59 -45.41 -65.77
N LYS A 447 1.49 -44.39 -66.62
CA LYS A 447 0.97 -44.56 -67.99
C LYS A 447 2.11 -45.11 -68.87
N SER A 448 2.48 -46.35 -68.64
CA SER A 448 3.41 -47.10 -69.50
C SER A 448 2.80 -48.47 -69.76
N GLY A 449 1.71 -48.50 -70.53
CA GLY A 449 0.97 -49.72 -70.87
C GLY A 449 0.58 -49.76 -72.35
N LEU A 450 1.53 -50.26 -73.17
CA LEU A 450 1.45 -50.77 -74.57
C LEU A 450 0.97 -49.79 -75.68
N SER A 451 1.50 -49.78 -76.91
CA SER A 451 2.17 -50.81 -77.70
C SER A 451 3.10 -50.19 -78.76
N THR A 452 4.16 -50.92 -79.10
CA THR A 452 5.15 -50.67 -80.16
C THR A 452 4.49 -50.48 -81.54
N GLY A 453 4.84 -49.40 -82.25
CA GLY A 453 4.44 -49.26 -83.66
C GLY A 453 4.59 -47.86 -84.28
N ALA A 454 5.77 -47.62 -84.87
CA ALA A 454 5.97 -46.87 -86.11
C ALA A 454 6.07 -45.31 -86.08
N ILE A 455 7.28 -44.86 -86.49
CA ILE A 455 7.59 -43.74 -87.41
C ILE A 455 8.17 -42.44 -86.80
N ALA A 456 9.50 -42.37 -86.89
CA ALA A 456 10.37 -41.33 -87.47
C ALA A 456 10.00 -39.82 -87.37
N GLY A 457 10.97 -39.03 -86.89
CA GLY A 457 11.08 -37.59 -87.15
C GLY A 457 11.96 -36.84 -86.14
N ILE A 458 13.22 -36.60 -86.49
CA ILE A 458 14.22 -35.82 -85.71
C ILE A 458 13.79 -34.35 -85.66
N SER A 459 14.04 -33.63 -84.55
CA SER A 459 14.32 -32.19 -84.63
C SER A 459 15.22 -31.69 -83.50
N VAL A 460 16.45 -31.41 -83.89
CA VAL A 460 17.48 -30.66 -83.17
C VAL A 460 17.00 -29.21 -82.97
N ALA A 461 16.10 -29.00 -82.02
CA ALA A 461 15.60 -27.66 -81.67
C ALA A 461 15.92 -27.27 -80.21
N ALA A 462 16.05 -28.23 -79.29
CA ALA A 462 16.34 -27.94 -77.89
C ALA A 462 17.81 -27.52 -77.64
N VAL A 463 18.77 -28.06 -78.40
CA VAL A 463 20.20 -27.76 -78.21
C VAL A 463 20.57 -26.36 -78.70
N VAL A 464 19.88 -25.83 -79.73
CA VAL A 464 20.11 -24.47 -80.24
C VAL A 464 19.52 -23.40 -79.33
N VAL A 465 18.36 -23.67 -78.70
CA VAL A 465 17.70 -22.71 -77.79
C VAL A 465 18.47 -22.57 -76.47
N VAL A 466 18.99 -23.68 -75.91
CA VAL A 466 19.81 -23.62 -74.69
C VAL A 466 21.21 -23.06 -74.97
N GLY A 467 21.80 -23.34 -76.14
CA GLY A 467 23.07 -22.73 -76.56
C GLY A 467 22.98 -21.22 -76.81
N GLY A 468 21.87 -20.74 -77.38
CA GLY A 468 21.64 -19.31 -77.64
C GLY A 468 21.42 -18.47 -76.38
N LEU A 469 20.71 -19.02 -75.38
CA LEU A 469 20.43 -18.32 -74.12
C LEU A 469 21.69 -18.14 -73.25
N VAL A 470 22.55 -19.16 -73.19
CA VAL A 470 23.80 -19.10 -72.42
C VAL A 470 24.82 -18.16 -73.09
N GLY A 471 24.86 -18.12 -74.43
CA GLY A 471 25.69 -17.16 -75.18
C GLY A 471 25.24 -15.71 -75.01
N PHE A 472 23.93 -15.44 -75.00
CA PHE A 472 23.39 -14.10 -74.79
C PHE A 472 23.62 -13.59 -73.36
N LEU A 473 23.51 -14.46 -72.35
CA LEU A 473 23.80 -14.12 -70.95
C LEU A 473 25.29 -13.83 -70.70
N CYS A 474 26.21 -14.59 -71.33
CA CYS A 474 27.65 -14.30 -71.27
C CYS A 474 28.02 -13.00 -71.99
N TRP A 475 27.41 -12.69 -73.14
CA TRP A 475 27.59 -11.41 -73.83
C TRP A 475 27.09 -10.23 -72.96
N TRP A 476 25.90 -10.36 -72.37
CA TRP A 476 25.25 -9.28 -71.62
C TRP A 476 26.06 -8.85 -70.38
N VAL A 477 26.68 -9.80 -69.69
CA VAL A 477 27.48 -9.53 -68.47
C VAL A 477 28.86 -8.96 -68.80
N VAL A 478 29.48 -9.37 -69.93
CA VAL A 478 30.81 -8.87 -70.33
C VAL A 478 30.72 -7.50 -71.01
N CYS A 479 29.65 -7.19 -71.75
CA CYS A 479 29.52 -5.90 -72.45
C CYS A 479 28.91 -4.74 -71.64
N ARG A 480 28.43 -4.96 -70.40
CA ARG A 480 28.01 -3.86 -69.50
C ARG A 480 29.04 -3.51 -68.41
N GLY A 481 30.18 -4.20 -68.38
CA GLY A 481 31.17 -4.08 -67.30
C GLY A 481 32.26 -3.02 -67.49
N MET A 482 32.44 -2.42 -68.67
CA MET A 482 33.54 -1.48 -68.92
C MET A 482 33.14 -0.54 -70.05
N HIS A 483 32.72 0.70 -69.73
CA HIS A 483 33.18 1.98 -70.30
C HIS A 483 32.14 3.11 -70.13
N ASP A 484 32.22 3.82 -69.00
CA ASP A 484 32.02 5.28 -68.92
C ASP A 484 32.58 5.74 -67.56
N LEU A 485 33.60 6.59 -67.39
CA LEU A 485 34.70 7.07 -68.22
C LEU A 485 35.70 7.67 -67.20
N GLY A 486 37.00 7.45 -67.39
CA GLY A 486 38.03 7.96 -66.48
C GLY A 486 38.51 9.38 -66.79
N SER A 487 38.79 10.12 -65.72
CA SER A 487 39.92 11.06 -65.54
C SER A 487 39.78 12.53 -66.02
N ARG A 488 40.03 13.51 -65.13
CA ARG A 488 41.36 14.18 -64.93
C ARG A 488 41.30 15.39 -63.97
N CYS A 489 42.41 15.55 -63.24
CA CYS A 489 42.88 16.65 -62.37
C CYS A 489 42.73 18.07 -63.00
N ARG A 490 42.82 19.23 -62.30
CA ARG A 490 43.79 19.66 -61.26
C ARG A 490 43.48 21.09 -60.73
N ALA A 491 43.69 21.27 -59.41
CA ALA A 491 44.20 22.43 -58.61
C ALA A 491 43.68 23.88 -58.74
N GLY A 492 43.39 24.47 -57.55
CA GLY A 492 43.45 25.90 -57.23
C GLY A 492 43.38 26.11 -55.70
N VAL A 493 44.32 26.90 -55.15
CA VAL A 493 44.69 27.09 -53.73
C VAL A 493 43.86 28.21 -53.05
N GLY A 494 43.66 28.17 -51.72
CA GLY A 494 43.32 29.39 -50.94
C GLY A 494 42.71 29.24 -49.53
N VAL A 495 43.58 29.05 -48.52
CA VAL A 495 43.66 29.63 -47.14
C VAL A 495 42.40 30.08 -46.32
N VAL A 496 42.54 29.95 -44.98
CA VAL A 496 41.89 30.67 -43.83
C VAL A 496 40.61 29.99 -43.29
N GLU A 497 40.29 29.88 -42.00
CA GLU A 497 40.88 29.92 -40.63
C GLU A 497 39.66 29.73 -39.68
N GLU A 498 39.92 29.51 -38.38
CA GLU A 498 39.00 29.50 -37.21
C GLU A 498 38.23 28.19 -36.94
N ARG A 499 38.62 27.40 -35.93
CA ARG A 499 38.58 27.56 -34.45
C ARG A 499 37.29 27.01 -33.85
N GLY A 500 37.45 26.23 -32.78
CA GLY A 500 36.41 26.01 -31.77
C GLY A 500 36.12 24.56 -31.45
N SER A 501 36.96 23.96 -30.59
CA SER A 501 36.57 23.44 -29.27
C SER A 501 35.94 22.04 -29.32
N SER A 502 36.68 20.98 -28.96
CA SER A 502 36.82 20.49 -27.57
C SER A 502 35.46 20.21 -26.92
N ALA A 503 35.19 19.11 -26.27
CA ALA A 503 35.90 17.87 -25.98
C ALA A 503 34.93 17.05 -25.08
N VAL A 504 35.37 15.84 -24.74
CA VAL A 504 34.98 15.09 -23.53
C VAL A 504 33.64 14.36 -23.65
N ARG A 505 33.59 13.04 -23.88
CA ARG A 505 34.15 11.89 -23.14
C ARG A 505 33.27 11.50 -21.93
N LEU A 506 32.76 10.27 -22.03
CA LEU A 506 32.43 9.32 -20.96
C LEU A 506 31.37 9.68 -19.91
N MET A 507 30.44 8.73 -19.78
CA MET A 507 29.82 8.13 -18.58
C MET A 507 28.33 7.92 -18.90
N TYR A 508 27.73 6.74 -18.74
CA TYR A 508 28.10 5.48 -18.12
C TYR A 508 27.34 4.35 -18.82
#